data_AF-A0A0S7X4J0-F1
#
_entry.id   AF-A0A0S7X4J0-F1
#
_cell.length_a   1.000
_cell.length_b   1.000
_cell.length_c   1.000
_cell.angle_alpha   90.00
_cell.angle_beta   90.00
_cell.angle_gamma   90.00
#
_symmetry.space_group_name_H-M   'P 1'
#
loop_
_entity.id
_entity.type
_entity.pdbx_description
1 polymer ?
#
loop_
_entity_poly.entity_id
_entity_poly.type
_entity_poly.pdbx_seq_one_letter_code
_entity_poly.pdbx_strand_id
1 'polypeptide(L)'
;MIEINLTDQNFNQFIQNAEKPVLVDFWAEWCMPCFVLGPILEKVAEEYNDKFTLAKVNLDAAPQISQKYGIEQIPTVVLFKNGKPISGFIGVRPEPAIKEFLDEALKDDLKTKESENIEEIIKSYQMYAEKNGFKLNPDRETVERLIKGILENEKKYGARYCPCRRVGGNPAEDKPKICPCQWHREEIERGGHCFCGLFYK
;
A
#
# COMPACT_ATOMS: atom_id res chain seq x y z
N MET A 1 -17.74 -0.95 2.24
CA MET A 1 -18.59 -0.78 1.04
C MET A 1 -18.70 0.70 0.72
N ILE A 2 -18.06 1.18 -0.33
CA ILE A 2 -18.46 2.43 -0.98
C ILE A 2 -18.43 2.15 -2.48
N GLU A 3 -19.53 1.64 -3.00
CA GLU A 3 -19.79 1.61 -4.44
C GLU A 3 -20.14 3.05 -4.85
N ILE A 4 -19.26 3.70 -5.60
CA ILE A 4 -19.47 5.09 -6.02
C ILE A 4 -19.99 5.09 -7.46
N ASN A 5 -21.24 5.49 -7.61
CA ASN A 5 -21.82 5.70 -8.93
C ASN A 5 -21.42 7.08 -9.46
N LEU A 6 -20.71 7.09 -10.58
CA LEU A 6 -20.27 8.29 -11.25
C LEU A 6 -21.13 8.57 -12.48
N THR A 7 -21.41 9.85 -12.70
CA THR A 7 -22.20 10.39 -13.81
C THR A 7 -21.40 11.47 -14.54
N ASP A 8 -21.89 11.91 -15.69
CA ASP A 8 -21.28 13.01 -16.47
C ASP A 8 -21.03 14.28 -15.61
N GLN A 9 -21.84 14.51 -14.58
CA GLN A 9 -21.75 15.70 -13.73
C GLN A 9 -20.62 15.62 -12.70
N ASN A 10 -20.35 14.44 -12.13
CA ASN A 10 -19.44 14.31 -10.97
C ASN A 10 -18.10 13.62 -11.30
N PHE A 11 -18.00 12.90 -12.43
CA PHE A 11 -16.86 12.04 -12.71
C PHE A 11 -15.54 12.79 -12.72
N ASN A 12 -15.45 13.90 -13.47
CA ASN A 12 -14.19 14.64 -13.59
C ASN A 12 -13.72 15.18 -12.24
N GLN A 13 -14.64 15.75 -11.46
CA GLN A 13 -14.31 16.28 -10.14
C GLN A 13 -13.88 15.15 -9.19
N PHE A 14 -14.58 14.01 -9.22
CA PHE A 14 -14.26 12.86 -8.38
C PHE A 14 -12.86 12.31 -8.70
N ILE A 15 -12.58 12.03 -9.97
CA ILE A 15 -11.32 11.43 -10.43
C ILE A 15 -10.13 12.39 -10.25
N GLN A 16 -10.35 13.71 -10.37
CA GLN A 16 -9.30 14.71 -10.14
C GLN A 16 -8.93 14.88 -8.66
N ASN A 17 -9.91 14.80 -7.77
CA ASN A 17 -9.71 15.02 -6.34
C ASN A 17 -9.50 13.73 -5.55
N ALA A 18 -9.47 12.58 -6.22
CA ALA A 18 -9.25 11.30 -5.56
C ALA A 18 -7.82 11.22 -4.99
N GLU A 19 -7.71 11.04 -3.68
CA GLU A 19 -6.42 10.82 -2.99
C GLU A 19 -5.79 9.47 -3.33
N LYS A 20 -6.58 8.57 -3.89
CA LYS A 20 -6.19 7.19 -4.21
C LYS A 20 -6.54 6.88 -5.67
N PRO A 21 -5.84 5.91 -6.28
CA PRO A 21 -6.25 5.40 -7.58
C PRO A 21 -7.72 4.95 -7.57
N VAL A 22 -8.45 5.24 -8.65
CA VAL A 22 -9.86 4.90 -8.80
C VAL A 22 -10.01 3.89 -9.92
N LEU A 23 -10.44 2.68 -9.59
CA LEU A 23 -10.79 1.65 -10.56
C LEU A 23 -12.25 1.87 -10.98
N VAL A 24 -12.46 2.24 -12.23
CA VAL A 24 -13.80 2.50 -12.77
C VAL A 24 -14.25 1.34 -13.63
N ASP A 25 -15.40 0.75 -13.28
CA ASP A 25 -16.12 -0.23 -14.08
C ASP A 25 -17.19 0.48 -14.95
N PHE A 26 -16.98 0.47 -16.26
CA PHE A 26 -17.91 0.98 -17.26
C PHE A 26 -18.83 -0.15 -17.71
N TRP A 27 -20.12 0.01 -17.41
CA TRP A 27 -21.12 -1.03 -17.58
C TRP A 27 -22.46 -0.48 -18.10
N ALA A 28 -23.42 -1.37 -18.36
CA ALA A 28 -24.80 -1.02 -18.68
C ALA A 28 -25.76 -2.19 -18.33
N GLU A 29 -27.06 -1.92 -18.20
CA GLU A 29 -28.05 -2.93 -17.79
C GLU A 29 -28.22 -4.07 -18.81
N TRP A 30 -27.96 -3.79 -20.07
CA TRP A 30 -28.01 -4.75 -21.17
C TRP A 30 -26.72 -5.58 -21.31
N CYS A 31 -25.71 -5.32 -20.47
CA CYS A 31 -24.43 -6.03 -20.48
C CYS A 31 -24.46 -7.27 -19.57
N MET A 32 -24.88 -8.41 -20.12
CA MET A 32 -24.86 -9.67 -19.37
C MET A 32 -23.50 -10.03 -18.76
N PRO A 33 -22.35 -9.86 -19.46
CA PRO A 33 -21.04 -10.14 -18.87
C PRO A 33 -20.67 -9.21 -17.69
N CYS A 34 -21.24 -8.00 -17.62
CA CYS A 34 -20.98 -7.05 -16.53
C CYS A 34 -21.47 -7.61 -15.17
N PHE A 35 -22.58 -8.34 -15.15
CA PHE A 35 -23.09 -8.99 -13.93
C PHE A 35 -22.14 -10.08 -13.38
N VAL A 36 -21.27 -10.64 -14.22
CA VAL A 36 -20.22 -11.57 -13.77
C VAL A 36 -19.01 -10.81 -13.21
N LEU A 37 -18.61 -9.72 -13.86
CA LEU A 37 -17.42 -8.96 -13.49
C LEU A 37 -17.60 -8.14 -12.21
N GLY A 38 -18.75 -7.48 -12.04
CA GLY A 38 -19.04 -6.59 -10.90
C GLY A 38 -18.73 -7.23 -9.54
N PRO A 39 -19.31 -8.40 -9.22
CA PRO A 39 -19.03 -9.09 -7.95
C PRO A 39 -17.57 -9.49 -7.75
N ILE A 40 -16.83 -9.78 -8.83
CA ILE A 40 -15.39 -10.08 -8.76
C ILE A 40 -14.62 -8.81 -8.39
N LEU A 41 -14.93 -7.68 -9.03
CA LEU A 41 -14.30 -6.39 -8.72
C LEU A 41 -14.59 -5.94 -7.28
N GLU A 42 -15.83 -6.11 -6.82
CA GLU A 42 -16.24 -5.81 -5.45
C GLU A 42 -15.42 -6.63 -4.44
N LYS A 43 -15.33 -7.94 -4.65
CA LYS A 43 -14.51 -8.82 -3.82
C LYS A 43 -13.04 -8.40 -3.79
N VAL A 44 -12.45 -8.12 -4.96
CA VAL A 44 -11.05 -7.66 -5.05
C VAL A 44 -10.86 -6.33 -4.32
N ALA A 45 -11.79 -5.40 -4.45
CA ALA A 45 -11.72 -4.11 -3.76
C ALA A 45 -11.73 -4.26 -2.24
N GLU A 46 -12.52 -5.20 -1.70
CA GLU A 46 -12.51 -5.53 -0.26
C GLU A 46 -11.15 -6.07 0.19
N GLU A 47 -10.58 -7.02 -0.56
CA GLU A 47 -9.28 -7.62 -0.22
C GLU A 47 -8.11 -6.63 -0.29
N TYR A 48 -8.20 -5.64 -1.18
CA TYR A 48 -7.16 -4.63 -1.35
C TYR A 48 -7.19 -3.54 -0.28
N ASN A 49 -8.09 -3.63 0.71
CA ASN A 49 -8.07 -2.85 1.95
C ASN A 49 -7.72 -1.36 1.71
N ASP A 50 -8.57 -0.67 0.95
CA ASP A 50 -8.50 0.79 0.78
C ASP A 50 -7.21 1.29 0.05
N LYS A 51 -6.58 0.40 -0.75
CA LYS A 51 -5.49 0.75 -1.69
C LYS A 51 -5.97 1.51 -2.93
N PHE A 52 -7.21 1.27 -3.36
CA PHE A 52 -7.87 1.96 -4.46
C PHE A 52 -9.36 2.08 -4.17
N THR A 53 -10.05 2.95 -4.90
CA THR A 53 -11.51 3.11 -4.82
C THR A 53 -12.16 2.43 -6.03
N LEU A 54 -13.16 1.57 -5.81
CA LEU A 54 -13.99 1.03 -6.88
C LEU A 54 -15.15 2.00 -7.16
N ALA A 55 -15.29 2.42 -8.41
CA ALA A 55 -16.39 3.25 -8.89
C ALA A 55 -17.04 2.61 -10.13
N LYS A 56 -18.29 2.95 -10.39
CA LYS A 56 -19.06 2.42 -11.52
C LYS A 56 -19.63 3.56 -12.32
N VAL A 57 -19.65 3.39 -13.64
CA VAL A 57 -20.29 4.31 -14.58
C VAL A 57 -21.23 3.51 -15.44
N ASN A 58 -22.53 3.80 -15.32
CA ASN A 58 -23.52 3.29 -16.26
C ASN A 58 -23.49 4.17 -17.52
N LEU A 59 -23.13 3.58 -18.66
CA LEU A 59 -22.96 4.32 -19.91
C LEU A 59 -24.28 4.88 -20.47
N ASP A 60 -25.43 4.27 -20.16
CA ASP A 60 -26.74 4.79 -20.58
C ASP A 60 -27.06 6.12 -19.87
N ALA A 61 -26.53 6.32 -18.67
CA ALA A 61 -26.71 7.53 -17.86
C ALA A 61 -25.55 8.54 -17.99
N ALA A 62 -24.47 8.17 -18.69
CA ALA A 62 -23.25 8.96 -18.79
C ALA A 62 -22.61 8.93 -20.20
N PRO A 63 -23.34 9.38 -21.24
CA PRO A 63 -22.86 9.31 -22.62
C PRO A 63 -21.63 10.19 -22.89
N GLN A 64 -21.46 11.31 -22.18
CA GLN A 64 -20.31 12.20 -22.41
C GLN A 64 -19.00 11.55 -21.94
N ILE A 65 -19.03 10.83 -20.82
CA ILE A 65 -17.87 10.07 -20.33
C ILE A 65 -17.47 8.98 -21.32
N SER A 66 -18.46 8.23 -21.85
CA SER A 66 -18.22 7.20 -22.86
C SER A 66 -17.45 7.75 -24.06
N GLN A 67 -17.92 8.87 -24.61
CA GLN A 67 -17.28 9.53 -25.75
C GLN A 67 -15.88 10.05 -25.40
N LYS A 68 -15.72 10.68 -24.23
CA LYS A 68 -14.46 11.30 -23.80
C LYS A 68 -13.33 10.27 -23.66
N TYR A 69 -13.64 9.08 -23.13
CA TYR A 69 -12.65 8.03 -22.87
C TYR A 69 -12.64 6.92 -23.92
N GLY A 70 -13.46 7.04 -24.99
CA GLY A 70 -13.50 6.07 -26.08
C GLY A 70 -14.00 4.70 -25.65
N ILE A 71 -15.03 4.65 -24.79
CA ILE A 71 -15.59 3.39 -24.29
C ILE A 71 -16.55 2.79 -25.33
N GLU A 72 -16.01 1.99 -26.24
CA GLU A 72 -16.77 1.36 -27.32
C GLU A 72 -17.25 -0.06 -27.00
N GLN A 73 -16.66 -0.70 -25.98
CA GLN A 73 -16.95 -2.07 -25.59
C GLN A 73 -17.20 -2.13 -24.09
N ILE A 74 -18.12 -3.00 -23.65
CA ILE A 74 -18.38 -3.24 -22.22
C ILE A 74 -18.43 -4.74 -21.89
N PRO A 75 -18.02 -5.14 -20.66
CA PRO A 75 -17.46 -4.28 -19.62
C PRO A 75 -16.06 -3.75 -19.99
N THR A 76 -15.79 -2.50 -19.63
CA THR A 76 -14.43 -1.92 -19.68
C THR A 76 -14.07 -1.42 -18.30
N VAL A 77 -12.87 -1.73 -17.84
CA VAL A 77 -12.36 -1.29 -16.55
C VAL A 77 -11.13 -0.43 -16.76
N VAL A 78 -11.10 0.75 -16.16
CA VAL A 78 -9.97 1.68 -16.27
C VAL A 78 -9.55 2.13 -14.88
N LEU A 79 -8.26 2.03 -14.61
CA LEU A 79 -7.64 2.57 -13.41
C LEU A 79 -7.19 4.00 -13.67
N PHE A 80 -7.70 4.93 -12.87
CA PHE A 80 -7.32 6.33 -12.89
C PHE A 80 -6.43 6.67 -11.71
N LYS A 81 -5.47 7.57 -11.93
CA LYS A 81 -4.63 8.16 -10.89
C LYS A 81 -4.33 9.61 -11.23
N ASN A 82 -4.46 10.51 -10.26
CA ASN A 82 -4.23 11.95 -10.43
C ASN A 82 -5.00 12.53 -11.64
N GLY A 83 -6.28 12.18 -11.77
CA GLY A 83 -7.12 12.67 -12.86
C GLY A 83 -6.92 11.97 -14.23
N LYS A 84 -5.99 11.01 -14.36
CA LYS A 84 -5.58 10.42 -15.64
C LYS A 84 -5.74 8.90 -15.67
N PRO A 85 -6.11 8.30 -16.81
CA PRO A 85 -6.08 6.84 -16.96
C PRO A 85 -4.62 6.37 -16.98
N ILE A 86 -4.31 5.34 -16.19
CA ILE A 86 -2.95 4.78 -16.10
C ILE A 86 -2.87 3.32 -16.53
N SER A 87 -3.98 2.59 -16.49
CA SER A 87 -4.07 1.20 -16.96
C SER A 87 -5.54 0.82 -17.16
N GLY A 88 -5.82 -0.28 -17.86
CA GLY A 88 -7.19 -0.76 -18.03
C GLY A 88 -7.28 -2.08 -18.78
N PHE A 89 -8.49 -2.65 -18.81
CA PHE A 89 -8.80 -3.85 -19.58
C PHE A 89 -10.25 -3.85 -20.06
N ILE A 90 -10.50 -4.67 -21.09
CA ILE A 90 -11.83 -4.89 -21.67
C ILE A 90 -12.21 -6.35 -21.42
N GLY A 91 -13.49 -6.58 -21.12
CA GLY A 91 -14.09 -7.90 -20.92
C GLY A 91 -13.93 -8.45 -19.50
N VAL A 92 -14.54 -9.61 -19.28
CA VAL A 92 -14.49 -10.31 -17.99
C VAL A 92 -13.12 -10.97 -17.83
N ARG A 93 -12.52 -10.82 -16.64
CA ARG A 93 -11.28 -11.50 -16.26
C ARG A 93 -11.50 -12.28 -14.95
N PRO A 94 -10.82 -13.44 -14.78
CA PRO A 94 -10.86 -14.14 -13.51
C PRO A 94 -10.14 -13.33 -12.42
N GLU A 95 -10.55 -13.52 -11.17
CA GLU A 95 -10.03 -12.79 -10.00
C GLU A 95 -8.48 -12.73 -9.94
N PRO A 96 -7.71 -13.82 -10.16
CA PRO A 96 -6.25 -13.75 -10.10
C PRO A 96 -5.65 -12.78 -11.14
N ALA A 97 -6.21 -12.75 -12.35
CA ALA A 97 -5.72 -11.87 -13.42
C ALA A 97 -6.01 -10.39 -13.13
N ILE A 98 -7.10 -10.10 -12.41
CA ILE A 98 -7.43 -8.74 -11.96
C ILE A 98 -6.44 -8.31 -10.87
N LYS A 99 -6.13 -9.21 -9.92
CA LYS A 99 -5.14 -8.95 -8.86
C LYS A 99 -3.75 -8.68 -9.43
N GLU A 100 -3.29 -9.52 -10.37
CA GLU A 100 -2.02 -9.31 -11.07
C GLU A 100 -1.97 -7.95 -11.78
N PHE A 101 -3.03 -7.60 -12.51
CA PHE A 101 -3.17 -6.30 -13.16
C PHE A 101 -3.06 -5.13 -12.16
N LEU A 102 -3.74 -5.22 -11.02
CA LEU A 102 -3.71 -4.18 -9.99
C LEU A 102 -2.34 -4.09 -9.30
N ASP A 103 -1.71 -5.22 -8.99
CA ASP A 103 -0.40 -5.25 -8.35
C ASP A 103 0.67 -4.62 -9.23
N GLU A 104 0.61 -4.86 -10.54
CA GLU A 104 1.50 -4.21 -11.51
C GLU A 104 1.22 -2.71 -11.60
N ALA A 105 -0.05 -2.32 -11.76
CA ALA A 105 -0.42 -0.92 -11.95
C ALA A 105 -0.23 -0.05 -10.68
N LEU A 106 -0.29 -0.64 -9.48
CA LEU A 106 -0.14 0.05 -8.20
C LEU A 106 1.27 -0.03 -7.62
N LYS A 107 2.22 -0.67 -8.30
CA LYS A 107 3.58 -0.92 -7.80
C LYS A 107 4.30 0.34 -7.33
N ASP A 108 4.16 1.45 -8.06
CA ASP A 108 4.82 2.71 -7.72
C ASP A 108 4.18 3.39 -6.50
N ASP A 109 2.87 3.28 -6.32
CA ASP A 109 2.18 3.77 -5.12
C ASP A 109 2.57 2.98 -3.87
N LEU A 110 2.69 1.66 -4.02
CA LEU A 110 3.10 0.79 -2.92
C LEU A 110 4.55 1.08 -2.49
N LYS A 111 5.46 1.27 -3.46
CA LYS A 111 6.85 1.69 -3.18
C LYS A 111 6.92 3.06 -2.52
N THR A 112 6.11 4.01 -2.98
CA THR A 112 6.08 5.38 -2.43
C THR A 112 5.62 5.35 -0.96
N LYS A 113 4.49 4.70 -0.67
CA LYS A 113 3.98 4.55 0.71
C LYS A 113 4.93 3.78 1.61
N GLU A 114 5.59 2.75 1.09
CA GLU A 114 6.60 2.00 1.85
C GLU A 114 7.80 2.89 2.19
N SER A 115 8.25 3.71 1.24
CA SER A 115 9.35 4.67 1.44
C SER A 115 8.98 5.76 2.45
N GLU A 116 7.75 6.29 2.39
CA GLU A 116 7.23 7.27 3.36
C GLU A 116 7.18 6.68 4.78
N ASN A 117 6.68 5.45 4.93
CA ASN A 117 6.63 4.75 6.21
C ASN A 117 8.04 4.48 6.76
N ILE A 118 9.00 4.09 5.91
CA ILE A 118 10.40 3.92 6.32
C ILE A 118 10.96 5.26 6.82
N GLU A 119 10.74 6.36 6.11
CA GLU A 119 11.23 7.69 6.51
C GLU A 119 10.64 8.16 7.85
N GLU A 120 9.36 7.89 8.12
CA GLU A 120 8.74 8.17 9.41
C GLU A 120 9.39 7.37 10.56
N ILE A 121 9.69 6.10 10.33
CA ILE A 121 10.38 5.24 11.31
C ILE A 121 11.82 5.68 11.52
N ILE A 122 12.54 6.07 10.45
CA ILE A 122 13.88 6.66 10.55
C ILE A 122 13.85 7.87 11.48
N LYS A 123 12.91 8.79 11.27
CA LYS A 123 12.75 9.98 12.13
C LYS A 123 12.45 9.59 13.58
N SER A 124 11.56 8.63 13.81
CA SER A 124 11.24 8.12 15.15
C SER A 124 12.49 7.56 15.85
N TYR A 125 13.31 6.78 15.16
CA TYR A 125 14.54 6.23 15.70
C TYR A 125 15.66 7.26 15.86
N GLN A 126 15.76 8.25 14.98
CA GLN A 126 16.66 9.38 15.15
C GLN A 126 16.31 10.15 16.43
N MET A 127 15.03 10.49 16.64
CA MET A 127 14.56 11.16 17.86
C MET A 127 14.81 10.33 19.10
N TYR A 128 14.59 9.01 19.03
CA TYR A 128 14.93 8.10 20.13
C TYR A 128 16.43 8.16 20.45
N ALA A 129 17.28 8.08 19.43
CA ALA A 129 18.73 8.08 19.59
C ALA A 129 19.19 9.38 20.27
N GLU A 130 18.82 10.53 19.72
CA GLU A 130 19.18 11.85 20.25
C GLU A 130 18.74 12.03 21.70
N LYS A 131 17.48 11.69 22.01
CA LYS A 131 16.94 11.78 23.38
C LYS A 131 17.71 10.93 24.39
N ASN A 132 18.37 9.86 23.93
CA ASN A 132 19.08 8.92 24.77
C ASN A 132 20.61 9.04 24.68
N GLY A 133 21.13 10.09 24.04
CA GLY A 133 22.56 10.32 23.91
C GLY A 133 23.26 9.36 22.95
N PHE A 134 22.52 8.84 21.97
CA PHE A 134 23.01 7.99 20.89
C PHE A 134 22.86 8.73 19.54
N LYS A 135 23.44 8.14 18.51
CA LYS A 135 23.23 8.53 17.12
C LYS A 135 22.62 7.37 16.36
N LEU A 136 21.78 7.66 15.37
CA LEU A 136 21.42 6.67 14.37
C LEU A 136 22.66 6.35 13.52
N ASN A 137 22.72 5.15 12.95
CA ASN A 137 23.80 4.79 12.03
C ASN A 137 23.92 5.83 10.89
N PRO A 138 25.12 6.38 10.62
CA PRO A 138 25.31 7.38 9.58
C PRO A 138 25.15 6.83 8.16
N ASP A 139 25.29 5.51 7.96
CA ASP A 139 25.03 4.87 6.68
C ASP A 139 23.54 4.64 6.47
N ARG A 140 22.95 5.48 5.62
CA ARG A 140 21.52 5.47 5.31
C ARG A 140 21.05 4.14 4.72
N GLU A 141 21.86 3.50 3.88
CA GLU A 141 21.49 2.21 3.27
C GLU A 141 21.37 1.12 4.35
N THR A 142 22.30 1.09 5.30
CA THR A 142 22.21 0.20 6.46
C THR A 142 20.99 0.49 7.32
N VAL A 143 20.68 1.76 7.61
CA VAL A 143 19.47 2.14 8.37
C VAL A 143 18.21 1.63 7.68
N GLU A 144 18.04 1.92 6.39
CA GLU A 144 16.87 1.49 5.62
C GLU A 144 16.73 -0.04 5.59
N ARG A 145 17.83 -0.77 5.39
CA ARG A 145 17.84 -2.24 5.44
C ARG A 145 17.42 -2.78 6.80
N LEU A 146 17.93 -2.19 7.89
CA LEU A 146 17.57 -2.60 9.25
C LEU A 146 16.10 -2.32 9.56
N ILE A 147 15.57 -1.17 9.15
CA ILE A 147 14.16 -0.81 9.32
C ILE A 147 13.26 -1.72 8.50
N LYS A 148 13.62 -2.07 7.26
CA LYS A 148 12.90 -3.07 6.47
C LYS A 148 12.82 -4.41 7.22
N GLY A 149 13.93 -4.90 7.76
CA GLY A 149 13.94 -6.12 8.57
C GLY A 149 13.08 -6.02 9.85
N ILE A 150 13.01 -4.85 10.48
CA ILE A 150 12.13 -4.60 11.64
C ILE A 150 10.66 -4.66 11.23
N LEU A 151 10.30 -4.05 10.10
CA LEU A 151 8.95 -4.05 9.53
C LEU A 151 8.52 -5.45 9.07
N GLU A 152 9.42 -6.23 8.49
CA GLU A 152 9.18 -7.63 8.15
C GLU A 152 8.90 -8.47 9.40
N ASN A 153 9.65 -8.24 10.49
CA ASN A 153 9.38 -8.89 11.77
C ASN A 153 8.02 -8.46 12.36
N GLU A 154 7.62 -7.20 12.21
CA GLU A 154 6.30 -6.73 12.63
C GLU A 154 5.18 -7.45 11.88
N LYS A 155 5.29 -7.56 10.54
CA LYS A 155 4.35 -8.31 9.70
C LYS A 155 4.29 -9.79 10.09
N LYS A 156 5.43 -10.40 10.40
CA LYS A 156 5.54 -11.84 10.65
C LYS A 156 5.18 -12.26 12.07
N TYR A 157 5.55 -11.46 13.07
CA TYR A 157 5.49 -11.82 14.48
C TYR A 157 4.61 -10.87 15.32
N GLY A 158 4.05 -9.82 14.71
CA GLY A 158 3.15 -8.87 15.38
C GLY A 158 3.86 -7.79 16.19
N ALA A 159 5.20 -7.72 16.15
CA ALA A 159 5.97 -6.66 16.81
C ALA A 159 7.31 -6.38 16.11
N ARG A 160 7.83 -5.16 16.30
CA ARG A 160 9.08 -4.64 15.72
C ARG A 160 10.33 -5.26 16.35
N TYR A 161 10.49 -6.57 16.28
CA TYR A 161 11.66 -7.28 16.81
C TYR A 161 12.96 -6.87 16.11
N CYS A 162 14.07 -6.72 16.87
CA CYS A 162 15.39 -6.45 16.30
C CYS A 162 15.75 -7.55 15.29
N PRO A 163 16.22 -7.20 14.08
CA PRO A 163 16.67 -8.19 13.08
C PRO A 163 17.81 -9.08 13.60
N CYS A 164 18.52 -8.58 14.60
CA CYS A 164 19.65 -9.20 15.25
C CYS A 164 19.30 -10.22 16.34
N ARG A 165 18.01 -10.37 16.68
CA ARG A 165 17.55 -11.26 17.76
C ARG A 165 16.60 -12.31 17.20
N ARG A 166 16.88 -13.57 17.50
CA ARG A 166 16.01 -14.68 17.10
C ARG A 166 14.70 -14.65 17.91
N VAL A 167 13.58 -14.55 17.20
CA VAL A 167 12.21 -14.67 17.76
C VAL A 167 11.87 -16.15 17.90
N GLY A 168 11.54 -16.58 19.12
CA GLY A 168 11.31 -17.98 19.47
C GLY A 168 9.84 -18.41 19.45
N GLY A 169 8.91 -17.45 19.44
CA GLY A 169 7.47 -17.68 19.50
C GLY A 169 6.89 -17.66 20.92
N ASN A 170 7.72 -17.43 21.95
CA ASN A 170 7.27 -17.23 23.33
C ASN A 170 7.23 -15.73 23.64
N PRO A 171 6.03 -15.11 23.79
CA PRO A 171 5.92 -13.66 23.99
C PRO A 171 6.71 -13.12 25.19
N ALA A 172 6.80 -13.88 26.29
CA ALA A 172 7.51 -13.45 27.49
C ALA A 172 9.03 -13.37 27.26
N GLU A 173 9.57 -14.37 26.55
CA GLU A 173 11.00 -14.43 26.20
C GLU A 173 11.36 -13.50 25.03
N ASP A 174 10.40 -13.23 24.14
CA ASP A 174 10.63 -12.43 22.94
C ASP A 174 10.48 -10.94 23.20
N LYS A 175 9.62 -10.51 24.13
CA LYS A 175 9.36 -9.09 24.42
C LYS A 175 10.64 -8.23 24.53
N PRO A 176 11.71 -8.65 25.22
CA PRO A 176 12.93 -7.82 25.33
C PRO A 176 13.72 -7.66 24.03
N LYS A 177 13.36 -8.41 22.98
CA LYS A 177 13.98 -8.39 21.65
C LYS A 177 13.39 -7.30 20.73
N ILE A 178 12.29 -6.64 21.13
CA ILE A 178 11.66 -5.54 20.38
C ILE A 178 12.63 -4.36 20.27
N CYS A 179 12.84 -3.83 19.06
CA CYS A 179 13.74 -2.71 18.82
C CYS A 179 13.12 -1.37 19.31
N PRO A 180 13.83 -0.55 20.10
CA PRO A 180 15.19 -0.75 20.64
C PRO A 180 15.25 -1.85 21.72
N CYS A 181 16.04 -2.91 21.49
CA CYS A 181 16.05 -4.12 22.34
C CYS A 181 16.70 -3.88 23.70
N GLN A 182 16.37 -4.65 24.74
CA GLN A 182 16.82 -4.34 26.11
C GLN A 182 18.34 -4.19 26.27
N TRP A 183 19.14 -4.84 25.42
CA TRP A 183 20.59 -4.86 25.46
C TRP A 183 21.26 -3.70 24.69
N HIS A 184 20.54 -2.95 23.86
CA HIS A 184 21.16 -2.00 22.93
C HIS A 184 22.06 -0.98 23.63
N ARG A 185 21.71 -0.54 24.85
CA ARG A 185 22.49 0.45 25.61
C ARG A 185 23.83 -0.12 26.07
N GLU A 186 23.81 -1.30 26.67
CA GLU A 186 25.01 -2.01 27.14
C GLU A 186 25.94 -2.32 25.97
N GLU A 187 25.37 -2.66 24.81
CA GLU A 187 26.13 -2.90 23.58
C GLU A 187 26.80 -1.62 23.06
N ILE A 188 26.07 -0.50 23.02
CA ILE A 188 26.65 0.79 22.63
C ILE A 188 27.75 1.22 23.60
N GLU A 189 27.56 1.03 24.90
CA GLU A 189 28.56 1.38 25.91
C GLU A 189 29.84 0.56 25.74
N ARG A 190 29.72 -0.74 25.46
CA ARG A 190 30.87 -1.65 25.30
C ARG A 190 31.55 -1.55 23.94
N GLY A 191 30.77 -1.48 22.86
CA GLY A 191 31.23 -1.63 21.49
C GLY A 191 31.11 -0.37 20.63
N GLY A 192 30.55 0.73 21.17
CA GLY A 192 30.29 1.96 20.42
C GLY A 192 29.04 1.89 19.54
N HIS A 193 28.41 0.73 19.40
CA HIS A 193 27.16 0.52 18.64
C HIS A 193 26.35 -0.66 19.21
N CYS A 194 25.04 -0.67 18.96
CA CYS A 194 24.22 -1.84 19.28
C CYS A 194 24.53 -3.00 18.32
N PHE A 195 24.16 -4.24 18.66
CA PHE A 195 24.60 -5.41 17.91
C PHE A 195 24.12 -5.44 16.44
N CYS A 196 22.95 -4.87 16.13
CA CYS A 196 22.51 -4.72 14.74
C CYS A 196 23.18 -3.55 14.00
N GLY A 197 23.86 -2.66 14.73
CA GLY A 197 24.43 -1.43 14.19
C GLY A 197 23.38 -0.38 13.83
N LEU A 198 22.20 -0.36 14.44
CA LEU A 198 21.21 0.71 14.20
C LEU A 198 21.55 2.00 14.96
N PHE A 199 22.06 1.86 16.19
CA PHE A 199 22.39 2.95 17.09
C PHE A 199 23.87 2.93 17.46
N TYR A 200 24.47 4.11 17.55
CA TYR A 200 25.88 4.39 17.85
C TYR A 200 26.01 5.35 19.03
N LYS A 201 27.22 5.42 19.60
CA LYS A 201 27.59 6.43 20.60
C LYS A 201 27.70 7.84 20.00
#